data_AF-A0A136MD29-F1
#
_entry.id   AF-A0A136MD29-F1
#
_cell.length_a   1.000
_cell.length_b   1.000
_cell.length_c   1.000
_cell.angle_alpha   90.00
_cell.angle_beta   90.00
_cell.angle_gamma   90.00
#
_symmetry.space_group_name_H-M   'P 1'
#
loop_
_entity.id
_entity.type
_entity.pdbx_description
1 polymer ?
#
loop_
_entity_poly.entity_id
_entity_poly.type
_entity_poly.pdbx_seq_one_letter_code
_entity_poly.pdbx_strand_id
1 'polypeptide(L)'
;MEQFIQRCIDNLKKSKKIRESRAGQFLISVLAELQKVTWPTYEEVKNSTFVTLIVMVVMSIYMGGAQALVTATYNLMKRLI
;
A
#
# COMPACT_ATOMS: atom_id res chain seq x y z
N MET A 1 12.87 8.00 8.86
CA MET A 1 12.90 8.03 7.38
C MET A 1 12.90 9.47 6.85
N GLU A 2 12.04 10.35 7.36
CA GLU A 2 11.91 11.73 6.87
C GLU A 2 13.21 12.55 6.93
N GLN A 3 14.02 12.37 7.98
CA GLN A 3 15.35 13.00 8.09
C GLN A 3 16.30 12.66 6.93
N PHE A 4 16.19 11.44 6.38
CA PHE A 4 17.02 11.01 5.25
C PHE A 4 16.51 11.62 3.94
N ILE A 5 15.20 11.68 3.75
CA ILE A 5 14.56 12.31 2.58
C ILE A 5 14.90 13.80 2.53
N GLN A 6 14.78 14.50 3.65
CA GLN A 6 15.14 15.92 3.74
C GLN A 6 16.62 16.13 3.41
N ARG A 7 17.52 15.30 3.97
CA ARG A 7 18.95 15.34 3.62
C ARG A 7 19.23 15.09 2.15
N CYS A 8 18.53 14.15 1.51
CA CYS A 8 18.69 13.90 0.08
C CYS A 8 18.22 15.10 -0.74
N ILE A 9 17.07 15.69 -0.40
CA ILE A 9 16.52 16.88 -1.06
C ILE A 9 17.47 18.08 -0.93
N ASP A 10 18.03 18.31 0.25
CA ASP A 10 18.98 19.40 0.50
C ASP A 10 20.27 19.22 -0.31
N ASN A 11 20.79 17.99 -0.39
CA ASN A 11 21.97 17.69 -1.22
C ASN A 11 21.66 17.82 -2.72
N LEU A 12 20.45 17.47 -3.16
CA LEU A 12 20.01 17.66 -4.55
C LEU A 12 19.90 19.15 -4.88
N LYS A 13 19.30 19.98 -4.02
CA LYS A 13 19.24 21.45 -4.20
C LYS A 13 20.61 22.11 -4.21
N LYS A 14 21.56 21.58 -3.43
CA LYS A 14 22.95 22.07 -3.37
C LYS A 14 23.74 21.81 -4.66
N SER A 15 23.32 20.86 -5.49
CA SER A 15 24.00 20.53 -6.75
C SER A 15 23.73 21.57 -7.84
N LYS A 16 24.76 22.36 -8.17
CA LYS A 16 24.71 23.42 -9.21
C LYS A 16 24.31 22.88 -10.60
N LYS A 17 24.72 21.63 -10.92
CA LYS A 17 24.43 20.97 -12.21
C LYS A 17 22.96 20.60 -12.40
N ILE A 18 22.28 20.20 -11.32
CA ILE A 18 20.86 19.83 -11.35
C ILE A 18 20.00 21.09 -11.52
N ARG A 19 20.35 22.19 -10.85
CA ARG A 19 19.61 23.46 -10.89
C ARG A 19 19.58 24.12 -12.28
N GLU A 20 20.64 23.95 -13.06
CA GLU A 20 20.76 24.49 -14.42
C GLU A 20 20.03 23.64 -15.48
N SER A 21 19.77 22.36 -15.18
CA SER A 21 19.09 21.45 -16.11
C SER A 21 17.55 21.54 -15.99
N ARG A 22 16.84 21.57 -17.12
CA ARG A 22 15.35 21.55 -17.15
C ARG A 22 14.77 20.33 -16.42
N ALA A 23 15.39 19.15 -16.61
CA ALA A 23 14.99 17.92 -15.93
C ALA A 23 15.22 18.01 -14.41
N GLY A 24 16.31 18.63 -13.97
CA GLY A 24 16.60 18.81 -12.54
C GLY A 24 15.64 19.77 -11.85
N GLN A 25 15.21 20.85 -12.52
CA GLN A 25 14.16 21.72 -12.00
C GLN A 25 12.82 21.00 -11.86
N PHE A 26 12.45 20.17 -12.85
CA PHE A 26 11.24 19.35 -12.78
C PHE A 26 11.27 18.37 -11.60
N LEU A 27 12.39 17.67 -11.38
CA LEU A 27 12.55 16.75 -10.25
C LEU A 27 12.45 17.46 -8.90
N ILE A 28 13.03 18.66 -8.77
CA ILE A 28 12.93 19.46 -7.54
C ILE A 28 11.47 19.86 -7.28
N SER A 29 10.72 20.25 -8.32
CA SER A 29 9.29 20.58 -8.18
C SER A 29 8.45 19.36 -7.77
N VAL A 30 8.70 18.19 -8.37
CA VAL A 30 8.01 16.93 -8.00
C VAL A 30 8.35 16.53 -6.56
N LEU A 31 9.61 16.64 -6.15
CA LEU A 31 10.02 16.39 -4.76
C LEU A 31 9.33 17.34 -3.77
N ALA A 32 9.19 18.61 -4.11
CA ALA A 32 8.47 19.59 -3.29
C ALA A 32 6.98 19.26 -3.16
N GLU A 33 6.36 18.69 -4.19
CA GLU A 33 4.98 18.19 -4.14
C GLU A 33 4.86 16.92 -3.30
N LEU A 34 5.81 15.98 -3.46
CA LEU A 34 5.86 14.73 -2.70
C LEU A 34 6.10 14.94 -1.19
N GLN A 35 6.70 16.08 -0.79
CA GLN A 35 6.82 16.46 0.62
C GLN A 35 5.48 16.83 1.27
N LYS A 36 4.45 17.19 0.47
CA LYS A 36 3.11 17.46 0.99
C LYS A 36 2.32 16.18 1.25
N VAL A 37 2.77 15.06 0.70
CA VAL A 37 2.15 13.76 0.93
C VAL A 37 2.53 13.31 2.33
N THR A 38 1.52 13.07 3.16
CA THR A 38 1.70 12.46 4.49
C THR A 38 2.15 11.02 4.31
N TRP A 39 3.45 10.78 4.34
CA TRP A 39 4.00 9.44 4.29
C TRP A 39 3.77 8.76 5.65
N PRO A 40 3.06 7.63 5.68
CA PRO A 40 2.78 6.94 6.93
C PRO A 40 4.08 6.41 7.54
N THR A 41 4.15 6.41 8.86
CA THR A 41 5.25 5.79 9.58
C THR A 41 5.16 4.26 9.47
N TYR A 42 6.30 3.56 9.59
CA TYR A 42 6.34 2.09 9.48
C TYR A 42 5.41 1.37 10.45
N GLU A 43 5.14 1.96 11.62
CA GLU A 43 4.20 1.42 12.61
C GLU A 43 2.74 1.55 12.15
N GLU A 44 2.36 2.69 11.56
CA GLU A 44 1.01 2.88 11.01
C GLU A 44 0.73 1.92 9.85
N VAL A 45 1.73 1.68 9.00
CA VAL A 45 1.63 0.69 7.92
C VAL A 45 1.45 -0.71 8.48
N LYS A 46 2.19 -1.07 9.54
CA LYS A 46 2.07 -2.39 10.18
C LYS A 46 0.70 -2.57 10.82
N ASN A 47 0.21 -1.58 11.54
CA ASN A 47 -1.08 -1.65 12.23
C ASN A 47 -2.26 -1.70 11.25
N SER A 48 -2.23 -0.88 10.20
CA SER A 48 -3.27 -0.89 9.15
C SER A 48 -3.27 -2.18 8.32
N THR A 49 -2.09 -2.74 8.02
CA THR A 49 -1.99 -4.03 7.33
C THR A 49 -2.46 -5.18 8.20
N PHE A 50 -2.16 -5.15 9.51
CA PHE A 50 -2.59 -6.19 10.45
C PHE A 50 -4.12 -6.27 10.54
N VAL A 51 -4.80 -5.13 10.66
CA VAL A 51 -6.27 -5.09 10.63
C VAL A 51 -6.81 -5.62 9.30
N THR A 52 -6.20 -5.23 8.18
CA THR A 52 -6.59 -5.70 6.85
C THR A 52 -6.45 -7.22 6.72
N LEU A 53 -5.37 -7.81 7.23
CA LEU A 53 -5.16 -9.26 7.24
C LEU A 53 -6.26 -9.99 8.03
N ILE A 54 -6.65 -9.48 9.19
CA ILE A 54 -7.75 -10.06 9.97
C ILE A 54 -9.05 -10.03 9.15
N VAL A 55 -9.37 -8.89 8.54
CA VAL A 55 -10.57 -8.75 7.72
C VAL A 55 -10.54 -9.71 6.52
N MET A 56 -9.39 -9.87 5.87
CA MET A 56 -9.22 -10.82 4.76
C MET A 56 -9.44 -12.27 5.19
N VAL A 57 -8.94 -12.66 6.36
CA VAL A 57 -9.16 -14.01 6.91
C VAL A 57 -10.63 -14.25 7.20
N VAL A 58 -11.31 -13.30 7.84
CA VAL A 58 -12.75 -13.40 8.13
C VAL A 58 -13.56 -13.52 6.84
N MET A 59 -13.25 -12.69 5.84
CA MET A 59 -13.92 -12.74 4.53
C MET A 59 -13.66 -14.05 3.80
N SER A 60 -12.44 -14.58 3.90
CA SER A 60 -12.07 -15.86 3.29
C SER A 60 -12.83 -17.03 3.93
N ILE A 61 -12.99 -17.03 5.26
CA ILE A 61 -13.80 -18.03 5.97
C ILE A 61 -15.27 -17.90 5.59
N TYR A 62 -15.79 -16.67 5.52
CA TYR A 62 -17.18 -16.42 5.12
C TYR A 62 -17.47 -16.96 3.71
N MET A 63 -16.66 -16.58 2.72
CA MET A 63 -16.84 -17.05 1.34
C MET A 63 -16.60 -18.56 1.23
N GLY A 64 -15.55 -19.09 1.84
CA GLY A 64 -15.24 -20.52 1.83
C GLY A 64 -16.34 -21.36 2.50
N GLY A 65 -16.87 -20.90 3.63
CA GLY A 65 -17.99 -21.54 4.33
C GLY A 65 -19.27 -21.53 3.50
N ALA A 66 -19.60 -20.39 2.89
CA ALA A 66 -20.75 -20.29 1.98
C ALA A 66 -20.62 -21.24 0.78
N GLN A 67 -19.45 -21.31 0.16
CA GLN A 67 -19.19 -22.25 -0.94
C GLN A 67 -19.27 -23.72 -0.49
N ALA A 68 -18.72 -24.04 0.67
CA ALA A 68 -18.80 -25.39 1.25
C ALA A 68 -20.25 -25.80 1.52
N LEU A 69 -21.08 -24.87 2.03
CA LEU A 69 -22.49 -25.12 2.28
C LEU A 69 -23.26 -25.41 0.99
N VAL A 70 -23.06 -24.59 -0.05
CA VAL A 70 -23.69 -24.81 -1.36
C VAL A 70 -23.26 -26.14 -1.98
N THR A 71 -21.99 -26.50 -1.83
CA THR A 71 -21.47 -27.78 -2.32
C THR A 71 -22.09 -28.96 -1.56
N ALA A 72 -22.23 -28.83 -0.24
CA ALA A 72 -22.86 -29.85 0.59
C ALA A 72 -24.33 -30.08 0.21
N THR A 73 -25.10 -29.02 -0.02
CA THR A 73 -26.51 -29.15 -0.43
C THR A 73 -26.66 -29.75 -1.82
N TYR A 74 -25.82 -29.34 -2.78
CA TYR A 74 -25.79 -29.93 -4.11
C TYR A 74 -25.45 -31.42 -4.08
N ASN A 75 -24.46 -31.82 -3.27
CA ASN A 75 -24.05 -33.22 -3.14
C ASN A 75 -25.14 -34.07 -2.47
N LEU A 76 -25.84 -33.54 -1.47
CA LEU A 76 -26.99 -34.20 -0.84
C LEU A 76 -28.12 -34.43 -1.84
N MET A 77 -28.43 -33.43 -2.67
CA MET A 77 -29.44 -33.56 -3.72
C MET A 77 -29.09 -34.66 -4.72
N LYS A 78 -27.82 -34.72 -5.15
CA LYS A 78 -27.33 -35.77 -6.06
C LYS A 78 -27.35 -37.19 -5.48
N ARG A 79 -27.31 -37.31 -4.15
CA ARG A 79 -27.29 -38.62 -3.48
C ARG A 79 -28.71 -39.18 -3.25
N LEU A 80 -29.73 -38.34 -3.35
CA LEU A 80 -31.14 -38.69 -3.11
C LEU A 80 -31.93 -38.99 -4.39
N ILE A 81 -31.42 -38.60 -5.56
CA ILE A 81 -31.95 -38.92 -6.91
C ILE A 81 -31.06 -39.99 -7.55
#